data_AF-A0A3D2M6Z2-F1
#
_entry.id   AF-A0A3D2M6Z2-F1
#
_cell.length_a   1.000
_cell.length_b   1.000
_cell.length_c   1.000
_cell.angle_alpha   90.00
_cell.angle_beta   90.00
_cell.angle_gamma   90.00
#
_symmetry.space_group_name_H-M   'P 1'
#
loop_
_entity.id
_entity.type
_entity.pdbx_description
1 polymer ?
#
loop_
_entity_poly.entity_id
_entity_poly.type
_entity_poly.pdbx_seq_one_letter_code
_entity_poly.pdbx_strand_id
1 'polypeptide(L)'
;RPHSVTVFSLVSATDRLVLTGEVEQISEQLARATIYLLIDELIRYPEEEQPRRLAKLKETHGFGYALELLTRDSASLDDDQRRRLDEGDTVMALDKGGDAIRVFAAISGTPWIMSLGPLHQLNPYPPQLLILIGVLGLSLIGLTVYLLVRQLEQRVREVESAATRIASGHLEARVPDAGTDSVGRLAKAFNGMA
;
A
#
# COMPACT_ATOMS: atom_id res chain seq x y z
N ARG A 1 -2.59 7.77 -18.60
CA ARG A 1 -2.17 6.34 -18.65
C ARG A 1 -1.77 5.97 -17.22
N PRO A 2 -2.27 4.89 -16.61
CA PRO A 2 -2.56 4.93 -15.18
C PRO A 2 -1.43 4.53 -14.22
N HIS A 3 -0.16 4.43 -14.64
CA HIS A 3 0.91 3.95 -13.75
C HIS A 3 2.22 4.76 -13.75
N SER A 4 2.28 5.94 -14.36
CA SER A 4 3.48 6.78 -14.24
C SER A 4 3.55 7.50 -12.89
N VAL A 5 4.69 7.35 -12.21
CA VAL A 5 5.09 8.17 -11.06
C VAL A 5 5.95 9.30 -11.58
N THR A 6 5.55 10.54 -11.30
CA THR A 6 6.37 11.71 -11.60
C THR A 6 7.31 11.97 -10.43
N VAL A 7 8.62 11.90 -10.70
CA VAL A 7 9.68 12.20 -9.74
C VAL A 7 10.18 13.62 -9.97
N PHE A 8 10.22 14.42 -8.91
CA PHE A 8 10.74 15.77 -8.93
C PHE A 8 12.04 15.84 -8.14
N SER A 9 13.08 16.41 -8.72
CA SER A 9 14.36 16.67 -8.06
C SER A 9 14.73 18.14 -8.20
N LEU A 10 14.96 18.81 -7.07
CA LEU A 10 15.31 20.22 -7.04
C LEU A 10 16.78 20.41 -7.46
N VAL A 11 17.02 21.22 -8.49
CA VAL A 11 18.38 21.54 -8.97
C VAL A 11 18.88 22.87 -8.42
N SER A 12 18.03 23.90 -8.44
CA SER A 12 18.33 25.21 -7.88
C SER A 12 17.10 25.77 -7.19
N ALA A 13 17.19 25.99 -5.89
CA ALA A 13 16.14 26.65 -5.11
C ALA A 13 15.99 28.13 -5.52
N THR A 14 17.12 28.79 -5.79
CA THR A 14 17.18 30.22 -6.16
C THR A 14 16.49 30.47 -7.50
N ASP A 15 16.75 29.62 -8.49
CA ASP A 15 16.20 29.75 -9.85
C ASP A 15 14.89 28.97 -10.02
N ARG A 16 14.42 28.30 -8.97
CA ARG A 16 13.22 27.42 -8.96
C ARG A 16 13.26 26.36 -10.07
N LEU A 17 14.45 25.83 -10.35
CA LEU A 17 14.67 24.79 -11.36
C LEU A 17 14.48 23.41 -10.75
N VAL A 18 13.60 22.62 -11.35
CA VAL A 18 13.28 21.25 -10.96
C VAL A 18 13.45 20.33 -12.16
N LEU A 19 14.17 19.23 -11.97
CA LEU A 19 14.19 18.10 -12.90
C LEU A 19 12.94 17.26 -12.65
N THR A 20 12.17 17.04 -13.70
CA THR A 20 10.98 16.19 -13.68
C THR A 20 11.26 14.96 -14.52
N GLY A 21 11.08 13.78 -13.94
CA GLY A 21 11.13 12.50 -14.64
C GLY A 21 9.82 11.75 -14.49
N GLU A 22 9.32 11.13 -15.55
CA GLU A 22 8.22 10.18 -15.46
C GLU A 22 8.76 8.76 -15.44
N VAL A 23 8.34 7.98 -14.44
CA VAL A 23 8.71 6.58 -14.27
C VAL A 23 7.46 5.73 -14.30
N GLU A 24 7.23 5.00 -15.38
CA GLU A 24 6.05 4.13 -15.52
C GLU A 24 6.11 2.88 -14.63
N GLN A 25 7.28 2.27 -14.51
CA GLN A 25 7.55 1.14 -13.62
C GLN A 25 9.03 1.14 -13.23
N ILE A 26 9.39 0.48 -12.13
CA ILE A 26 10.77 0.09 -11.88
C ILE A 26 11.13 -0.95 -12.96
N SER A 27 11.68 -0.47 -14.07
CA SER A 27 12.09 -1.32 -15.18
C SER A 27 13.51 -1.81 -14.96
N GLU A 28 13.84 -2.92 -15.63
CA GLU A 28 15.23 -3.37 -15.78
C GLU A 28 16.14 -2.21 -16.23
N GLN A 29 15.66 -1.38 -17.15
CA GLN A 29 16.42 -0.26 -17.69
C GLN A 29 16.77 0.78 -16.63
N LEU A 30 15.86 1.08 -15.70
CA LEU A 30 16.14 2.02 -14.62
C LEU A 30 17.19 1.47 -13.65
N ALA A 31 17.06 0.20 -13.26
CA ALA A 31 18.04 -0.45 -12.39
C ALA A 31 19.41 -0.56 -13.07
N ARG A 32 19.44 -0.92 -14.35
CA ARG A 32 20.63 -0.96 -15.21
C ARG A 32 21.28 0.42 -15.34
N ALA A 33 20.51 1.47 -15.59
CA ALA A 33 21.06 2.82 -15.65
C ALA A 33 21.65 3.25 -14.29
N THR A 34 20.94 2.95 -13.20
CA THR A 34 21.38 3.30 -11.84
C THR A 34 22.68 2.59 -11.48
N ILE A 35 22.78 1.28 -11.75
CA ILE A 35 23.98 0.51 -11.42
C ILE A 35 25.18 0.99 -12.25
N TYR A 36 24.99 1.28 -13.55
CA TYR A 36 26.08 1.82 -14.37
C TYR A 36 26.55 3.21 -13.92
N LEU A 37 25.63 4.09 -13.51
CA LEU A 37 26.01 5.41 -12.97
C LEU A 37 26.81 5.28 -11.66
N LEU A 38 26.42 4.34 -10.81
CA LEU A 38 27.16 4.08 -9.56
C LEU A 38 28.53 3.47 -9.86
N ILE A 39 28.62 2.53 -10.80
CA ILE A 39 29.90 1.95 -11.24
C ILE A 39 30.81 3.03 -11.83
N ASP A 40 30.29 3.92 -12.69
CA ASP A 40 31.06 5.02 -13.29
C ASP A 40 31.61 6.00 -12.25
N GLU A 41 30.89 6.23 -11.15
CA GLU A 41 31.40 7.02 -10.02
C GLU A 41 32.46 6.23 -9.23
N LEU A 42 32.27 4.93 -9.01
CA LEU A 42 33.20 4.10 -8.21
C LEU A 42 34.55 3.87 -8.90
N ILE A 43 34.56 3.65 -10.23
CA ILE A 43 35.78 3.40 -11.02
C ILE A 43 36.77 4.58 -10.96
N ARG A 44 36.29 5.79 -10.61
CA ARG A 44 37.13 6.98 -10.44
C ARG A 44 38.06 6.91 -9.23
N TYR A 45 37.88 5.93 -8.35
CA TYR A 45 38.66 5.74 -7.13
C TYR A 45 39.36 4.38 -7.11
N PRO A 46 40.50 4.25 -6.38
CA PRO A 46 41.17 2.96 -6.18
C PRO A 46 40.25 1.92 -5.55
N GLU A 47 40.44 0.65 -5.91
CA GLU A 47 39.58 -0.48 -5.51
C GLU A 47 39.37 -0.59 -4.00
N GLU A 48 40.41 -0.31 -3.20
CA GLU A 48 40.36 -0.36 -1.74
C GLU A 48 39.42 0.70 -1.12
N GLU A 49 39.21 1.81 -1.82
CA GLU A 49 38.34 2.89 -1.36
C GLU A 49 36.88 2.70 -1.78
N GLN A 50 36.60 1.90 -2.81
CA GLN A 50 35.27 1.76 -3.41
C GLN A 50 34.19 1.34 -2.40
N PRO A 51 34.39 0.38 -1.49
CA PRO A 51 33.37 0.04 -0.48
C PRO A 51 33.01 1.23 0.42
N ARG A 52 34.01 2.01 0.84
CA ARG A 52 33.79 3.20 1.67
C ARG A 52 33.07 4.30 0.90
N ARG A 53 33.38 4.48 -0.39
CA ARG A 53 32.70 5.45 -1.27
C ARG A 53 31.24 5.05 -1.51
N LEU A 54 30.97 3.77 -1.75
CA LEU A 54 29.60 3.27 -1.93
C LEU A 54 28.75 3.49 -0.67
N ALA A 55 29.31 3.22 0.52
CA ALA A 55 28.62 3.50 1.78
C ALA A 55 28.28 4.99 1.95
N LYS A 56 29.21 5.88 1.58
CA LYS A 56 28.98 7.33 1.61
C LYS A 56 27.90 7.78 0.61
N LEU A 57 27.90 7.22 -0.60
CA LEU A 57 26.86 7.49 -1.62
C LEU A 57 25.48 7.02 -1.13
N LYS A 58 25.42 5.83 -0.51
CA LYS A 58 24.20 5.28 0.09
C LYS A 58 23.60 6.26 1.10
N GLU A 59 24.42 6.76 2.01
CA GLU A 59 24.00 7.70 3.06
C GLU A 59 23.60 9.06 2.49
N THR A 60 24.43 9.62 1.60
CA THR A 60 24.22 10.98 1.05
C THR A 60 22.94 11.08 0.21
N HIS A 61 22.63 10.05 -0.58
CA HIS A 61 21.48 10.04 -1.48
C HIS A 61 20.25 9.32 -0.91
N GLY A 62 20.34 8.75 0.29
CA GLY A 62 19.21 8.14 0.98
C GLY A 62 18.61 6.94 0.24
N PHE A 63 19.45 6.10 -0.37
CA PHE A 63 18.98 4.91 -1.08
C PHE A 63 18.21 3.97 -0.13
N GLY A 64 16.91 3.74 -0.43
CA GLY A 64 16.01 2.92 0.39
C GLY A 64 16.18 1.39 0.24
N TYR A 65 17.24 0.96 -0.43
CA TYR A 65 17.58 -0.45 -0.68
C TYR A 65 19.07 -0.68 -0.41
N ALA A 66 19.49 -1.94 -0.31
CA ALA A 66 20.91 -2.24 -0.09
C ALA A 66 21.72 -2.00 -1.37
N LEU A 67 22.94 -1.51 -1.15
CA LEU A 67 23.99 -1.29 -2.13
C LEU A 67 25.22 -2.02 -1.61
N GLU A 68 25.65 -3.06 -2.30
CA GLU A 68 26.70 -3.95 -1.83
C GLU A 68 27.72 -4.21 -2.95
N LEU A 69 28.99 -4.30 -2.57
CA LEU A 69 30.05 -4.86 -3.42
C LEU A 69 30.28 -6.29 -2.97
N LEU A 70 29.96 -7.21 -3.86
CA LEU A 70 30.08 -8.65 -3.67
C LEU A 70 31.28 -9.16 -4.46
N THR A 71 31.86 -10.26 -4.02
CA THR A 71 32.77 -11.06 -4.84
C THR A 71 32.00 -12.13 -5.61
N ARG A 72 32.62 -12.70 -6.64
CA ARG A 72 32.05 -13.75 -7.50
C ARG A 72 31.36 -14.88 -6.73
N ASP A 73 31.97 -15.33 -5.63
CA ASP A 73 31.49 -16.47 -4.85
C ASP A 73 30.34 -16.12 -3.90
N SER A 74 30.26 -14.86 -3.50
CA SER A 74 29.22 -14.37 -2.57
C SER A 74 27.90 -14.02 -3.27
N ALA A 75 27.95 -13.78 -4.59
CA ALA A 75 26.76 -13.54 -5.38
C ALA A 75 26.04 -14.88 -5.66
N SER A 76 24.80 -15.01 -5.18
CA SER A 76 23.95 -16.19 -5.39
C SER A 76 23.41 -16.24 -6.81
N LEU A 77 24.29 -16.48 -7.77
CA LEU A 77 24.02 -16.48 -9.20
C LEU A 77 24.26 -17.87 -9.80
N ASP A 78 23.42 -18.24 -10.76
CA ASP A 78 23.64 -19.44 -11.56
C ASP A 78 24.75 -19.23 -12.62
N ASP A 79 25.15 -20.30 -13.28
CA ASP A 79 26.27 -20.26 -14.22
C ASP A 79 25.97 -19.46 -15.50
N ASP A 80 24.70 -19.33 -15.90
CA ASP A 80 24.31 -18.52 -17.05
C ASP A 80 24.34 -17.03 -16.70
N GLN A 81 23.79 -16.67 -15.54
CA GLN A 81 23.85 -15.34 -14.96
C GLN A 81 25.29 -14.87 -14.76
N ARG A 82 26.17 -15.73 -14.23
CA ARG A 82 27.60 -15.40 -14.09
C ARG A 82 28.27 -15.13 -15.44
N ARG A 83 27.98 -15.96 -16.45
CA ARG A 83 28.53 -15.76 -17.80
C ARG A 83 28.11 -14.42 -18.39
N ARG A 84 26.83 -14.06 -18.26
CA ARG A 84 26.32 -12.77 -18.72
C ARG A 84 26.98 -11.58 -18.01
N LEU A 85 27.22 -11.69 -16.70
CA LEU A 85 27.97 -10.67 -15.96
C LEU A 85 29.41 -10.53 -16.45
N ASP A 86 30.09 -11.65 -16.74
CA ASP A 86 31.45 -11.65 -17.28
C ASP A 86 31.51 -11.02 -18.69
N GLU A 87 30.42 -11.10 -19.47
CA GLU A 87 30.26 -10.40 -20.75
C GLU A 87 29.98 -8.89 -20.58
N GLY A 88 29.93 -8.38 -19.35
CA GLY A 88 29.65 -6.98 -19.02
C GLY A 88 28.16 -6.64 -18.97
N ASP A 89 27.31 -7.66 -19.03
CA ASP A 89 25.87 -7.52 -19.07
C ASP A 89 25.29 -7.39 -17.66
N THR A 90 24.19 -6.64 -17.51
CA THR A 90 23.49 -6.53 -16.22
C THR A 90 22.53 -7.70 -16.06
N VAL A 91 22.53 -8.30 -14.87
CA VAL A 91 21.68 -9.46 -14.56
C VAL A 91 20.68 -9.12 -13.47
N MET A 92 19.43 -9.46 -13.69
CA MET A 92 18.38 -9.40 -12.67
C MET A 92 18.10 -10.82 -12.18
N ALA A 93 18.20 -11.03 -10.87
CA ALA A 93 17.81 -12.26 -10.22
C ALA A 93 16.63 -11.99 -9.28
N LEU A 94 15.65 -12.90 -9.31
CA LEU A 94 14.56 -12.89 -8.35
C LEU A 94 15.06 -13.53 -7.05
N ASP A 95 14.77 -12.91 -5.91
CA ASP A 95 15.10 -13.51 -4.61
C ASP A 95 14.29 -14.80 -4.42
N LYS A 96 14.75 -15.69 -3.54
CA LYS A 96 14.15 -17.03 -3.33
C LYS A 96 12.67 -16.97 -2.94
N GLY A 97 12.21 -15.83 -2.38
CA GLY A 97 10.83 -15.57 -2.01
C GLY A 97 9.92 -15.08 -3.15
N GLY A 98 10.48 -14.74 -4.32
CA GLY A 98 9.71 -14.30 -5.48
C GLY A 98 9.12 -12.88 -5.40
N ASP A 99 9.35 -12.16 -4.31
CA ASP A 99 8.73 -10.87 -3.99
C ASP A 99 9.67 -9.67 -4.17
N ALA A 100 10.96 -9.93 -4.30
CA ALA A 100 11.99 -8.92 -4.49
C ALA A 100 12.96 -9.30 -5.60
N ILE A 101 13.47 -8.27 -6.27
CA ILE A 101 14.46 -8.40 -7.34
C ILE A 101 15.79 -7.84 -6.87
N ARG A 102 16.88 -8.51 -7.23
CA ARG A 102 18.25 -8.03 -7.08
C ARG A 102 18.85 -7.84 -8.46
N VAL A 103 19.60 -6.76 -8.65
CA VAL A 103 20.27 -6.45 -9.90
C VAL A 103 21.77 -6.45 -9.68
N PHE A 104 22.50 -7.10 -10.57
CA PHE A 104 23.94 -7.31 -10.49
C PHE A 104 24.62 -6.77 -11.74
N ALA A 105 25.79 -6.16 -11.57
CA ALA A 105 26.68 -5.79 -12.66
C ALA A 105 28.14 -5.94 -12.20
N ALA A 106 29.00 -6.46 -13.08
CA ALA A 106 30.43 -6.56 -12.80
C ALA A 106 31.11 -5.19 -12.97
N ILE A 107 32.08 -4.88 -12.11
CA ILE A 107 32.92 -3.69 -12.26
C ILE A 107 34.17 -4.10 -13.04
N SER A 108 34.23 -3.69 -14.31
CA SER A 108 35.32 -4.01 -15.23
C SER A 108 36.71 -3.71 -14.63
N GLY A 109 37.62 -4.68 -14.72
CA GLY A 109 38.98 -4.55 -14.22
C GLY A 109 39.16 -4.85 -12.72
N THR A 110 38.09 -5.15 -12.00
CA THR A 110 38.13 -5.45 -10.56
C THR A 110 37.45 -6.81 -10.26
N PRO A 111 37.68 -7.43 -9.09
CA PRO A 111 36.95 -8.63 -8.68
C PRO A 111 35.52 -8.35 -8.18
N TRP A 112 35.08 -7.09 -8.20
CA TRP A 112 33.82 -6.67 -7.61
C TRP A 112 32.61 -6.86 -8.53
N ILE A 113 31.53 -7.35 -7.94
CA ILE A 113 30.19 -7.36 -8.49
C ILE A 113 29.35 -6.41 -7.66
N MET A 114 28.83 -5.37 -8.30
CA MET A 114 27.89 -4.47 -7.65
C MET A 114 26.51 -5.14 -7.58
N SER A 115 25.88 -5.06 -6.40
CA SER A 115 24.51 -5.54 -6.17
C SER A 115 23.59 -4.41 -5.72
N LEU A 116 22.41 -4.36 -6.32
CA LEU A 116 21.33 -3.41 -6.07
C LEU A 116 20.07 -4.17 -5.64
N GLY A 117 19.58 -3.93 -4.43
CA GLY A 117 18.36 -4.56 -3.91
C GLY A 117 18.55 -5.18 -2.52
N PRO A 118 17.55 -5.88 -1.96
CA PRO A 118 16.30 -6.30 -2.60
C PRO A 118 15.37 -5.13 -2.95
N LEU A 119 15.01 -5.02 -4.23
CA LEU A 119 13.99 -4.12 -4.75
C LEU A 119 12.64 -4.84 -4.64
N HIS A 120 11.88 -4.51 -3.60
CA HIS A 120 10.53 -5.04 -3.42
C HIS A 120 9.60 -4.41 -4.44
N GLN A 121 8.81 -5.24 -5.12
CA GLN A 121 7.82 -4.72 -6.05
C GLN A 121 6.79 -3.91 -5.27
N LEU A 122 6.43 -2.72 -5.76
CA LEU A 122 5.34 -1.94 -5.18
C LEU A 122 4.09 -2.80 -5.22
N ASN A 123 3.59 -3.23 -4.06
CA ASN A 123 2.33 -3.97 -3.96
C ASN A 123 1.20 -2.94 -3.78
N PRO A 124 0.46 -2.56 -4.84
CA PRO A 124 -0.58 -1.55 -4.75
C PRO A 124 -1.74 -1.95 -3.82
N TYR A 125 -1.92 -3.24 -3.53
CA TYR A 125 -3.03 -3.75 -2.74
C TYR A 125 -2.56 -4.79 -1.72
N PRO A 126 -1.91 -4.37 -0.62
CA PRO A 126 -1.49 -5.30 0.41
C PRO A 126 -2.73 -5.95 1.07
N PRO A 127 -2.71 -7.28 1.29
CA PRO A 127 -3.89 -8.04 1.74
C PRO A 127 -4.42 -7.57 3.10
N GLN A 128 -3.56 -7.03 3.96
CA GLN A 128 -3.94 -6.47 5.25
C GLN A 128 -4.89 -5.27 5.09
N LEU A 129 -4.67 -4.41 4.11
CA LEU A 129 -5.56 -3.28 3.80
C LEU A 129 -6.89 -3.78 3.23
N LEU A 130 -6.88 -4.80 2.36
CA LEU A 130 -8.10 -5.41 1.84
C LEU A 130 -8.95 -6.04 2.95
N ILE A 131 -8.31 -6.77 3.87
CA ILE A 131 -8.98 -7.34 5.05
C ILE A 131 -9.54 -6.23 5.94
N LEU A 132 -8.76 -5.18 6.22
CA LEU A 132 -9.22 -4.04 7.02
C LEU A 132 -10.45 -3.38 6.40
N ILE A 133 -10.42 -3.10 5.09
CA ILE A 133 -11.55 -2.54 4.36
C ILE A 133 -12.76 -3.50 4.43
N GLY A 134 -12.53 -4.80 4.26
CA GLY A 134 -13.59 -5.82 4.38
C GLY A 134 -14.22 -5.85 5.78
N VAL A 135 -13.41 -5.85 6.83
CA VAL A 135 -13.87 -5.85 8.23
C VAL A 135 -14.61 -4.55 8.56
N LEU A 136 -14.10 -3.40 8.12
CA LEU A 136 -14.77 -2.11 8.29
C LEU A 136 -16.12 -2.09 7.56
N GLY A 137 -16.16 -2.60 6.32
CA GLY A 137 -17.39 -2.73 5.55
C GLY A 137 -18.43 -3.62 6.24
N LEU A 138 -18.02 -4.82 6.69
CA LEU A 138 -18.91 -5.74 7.42
C LEU A 138 -19.38 -5.16 8.75
N SER A 139 -18.50 -4.46 9.47
CA SER A 139 -18.85 -3.81 10.74
C SER A 139 -19.87 -2.70 10.54
N LEU A 140 -19.71 -1.88 9.49
CA LEU A 140 -20.65 -0.81 9.17
C LEU A 140 -22.01 -1.35 8.74
N ILE A 141 -22.04 -2.42 7.93
CA ILE A 141 -23.28 -3.12 7.55
C ILE A 141 -23.96 -3.68 8.81
N GLY A 142 -23.22 -4.39 9.66
CA GLY A 142 -23.73 -4.95 10.90
C GLY A 142 -24.29 -3.89 11.85
N LEU A 143 -23.57 -2.77 12.02
CA LEU A 143 -24.01 -1.64 12.82
C LEU A 143 -25.31 -1.03 12.26
N THR A 144 -25.38 -0.85 10.95
CA THR A 144 -26.57 -0.32 10.27
C THR A 144 -27.78 -1.22 10.52
N VAL A 145 -27.64 -2.54 10.28
CA VAL A 145 -28.71 -3.51 10.54
C VAL A 145 -29.12 -3.52 12.01
N TYR A 146 -28.17 -3.50 12.93
CA TYR A 146 -28.44 -3.46 14.37
C TYR A 146 -29.26 -2.22 14.78
N LEU A 147 -28.91 -1.04 14.26
CA LEU A 147 -29.66 0.19 14.55
C LEU A 147 -31.09 0.13 13.98
N LEU A 148 -31.25 -0.41 12.77
CA LEU A 148 -32.57 -0.59 12.15
C LEU A 148 -33.46 -1.55 12.97
N VAL A 149 -32.91 -2.71 13.37
CA VAL A 149 -33.64 -3.70 14.17
C VAL A 149 -34.00 -3.14 15.54
N ARG A 150 -33.07 -2.46 16.21
CA ARG A 150 -33.31 -1.84 17.52
C ARG A 150 -34.38 -0.76 17.46
N GLN A 151 -34.40 0.04 16.40
CA GLN A 151 -35.45 1.05 16.21
C GLN A 151 -36.83 0.41 16.02
N LEU A 152 -36.90 -0.68 15.26
CA LEU A 152 -38.14 -1.42 15.06
C LEU A 152 -38.63 -2.06 16.38
N GLU A 153 -37.72 -2.66 17.15
CA GLU A 153 -38.03 -3.28 18.44
C GLU A 153 -38.60 -2.26 19.44
N GLN A 154 -38.00 -1.08 19.54
CA GLN A 154 -38.50 -0.01 20.41
C GLN A 154 -39.92 0.41 20.04
N ARG A 155 -40.18 0.60 18.73
CA ARG A 155 -41.52 0.97 18.24
C ARG A 155 -42.57 -0.10 18.53
N VAL A 156 -42.22 -1.38 18.36
CA VAL A 156 -43.14 -2.48 18.65
C VAL A 156 -43.47 -2.54 20.15
N ARG A 157 -42.47 -2.39 21.03
CA ARG A 157 -42.69 -2.36 22.49
C ARG A 157 -43.56 -1.18 22.95
N GLU A 158 -43.41 -0.02 22.31
CA GLU A 158 -44.26 1.15 22.61
C GLU A 158 -45.74 0.87 22.28
N VAL A 159 -46.01 0.27 21.11
CA VAL A 159 -47.36 -0.14 20.69
C VAL A 159 -47.94 -1.21 21.61
N GLU A 160 -47.13 -2.21 21.99
CA GLU A 160 -47.53 -3.24 22.95
C GLU A 160 -47.95 -2.60 24.29
N SER A 161 -47.13 -1.69 24.83
CA SER A 161 -47.43 -1.00 26.09
C SER A 161 -48.71 -0.16 26.05
N ALA A 162 -48.99 0.49 24.91
CA ALA A 162 -50.20 1.26 24.69
C ALA A 162 -51.44 0.35 24.62
N ALA A 163 -51.36 -0.76 23.89
CA ALA A 163 -52.44 -1.74 23.81
C ALA A 163 -52.78 -2.34 25.18
N THR A 164 -51.76 -2.68 26.00
CA THR A 164 -51.98 -3.20 27.36
C THR A 164 -52.64 -2.17 28.29
N ARG A 165 -52.26 -0.88 28.18
CA ARG A 165 -52.88 0.19 28.99
C ARG A 165 -54.34 0.45 28.61
N ILE A 166 -54.66 0.44 27.32
CA ILE A 166 -56.04 0.56 26.83
C ILE A 166 -56.88 -0.64 27.30
N ALA A 167 -56.33 -1.86 27.21
CA ALA A 167 -56.98 -3.07 27.69
C ALA A 167 -57.23 -3.08 29.21
N SER A 168 -56.42 -2.34 29.98
CA SER A 168 -56.56 -2.19 31.44
C SER A 168 -57.55 -1.11 31.90
N GLY A 169 -58.34 -0.53 30.98
CA GLY A 169 -59.47 0.35 31.32
C GLY A 169 -59.16 1.84 31.42
N HIS A 170 -58.01 2.31 30.92
CA HIS A 170 -57.64 3.73 30.90
C HIS A 170 -57.84 4.32 29.49
N LEU A 171 -59.06 4.82 29.21
CA LEU A 171 -59.48 5.32 27.89
C LEU A 171 -58.92 6.71 27.51
N GLU A 172 -58.14 7.37 28.38
CA GLU A 172 -57.53 8.67 28.09
C GLU A 172 -56.07 8.61 27.57
N ALA A 173 -55.51 7.41 27.41
CA ALA A 173 -54.13 7.23 26.99
C ALA A 173 -53.99 7.32 25.45
N ARG A 174 -53.51 8.46 24.94
CA ARG A 174 -53.15 8.62 23.53
C ARG A 174 -51.81 7.94 23.23
N VAL A 175 -51.76 7.16 22.15
CA VAL A 175 -50.52 6.56 21.64
C VAL A 175 -49.61 7.68 21.07
N PRO A 176 -48.34 7.81 21.50
CA PRO A 176 -47.40 8.75 20.89
C PRO A 176 -47.26 8.47 19.39
N ASP A 177 -47.12 9.53 18.59
CA ASP A 177 -47.18 9.47 17.13
C ASP A 177 -46.05 8.57 16.57
N ALA A 178 -46.39 7.31 16.30
CA ALA A 178 -45.46 6.27 15.87
C ALA A 178 -45.15 6.39 14.37
N GLY A 179 -44.55 7.52 13.96
CA GLY A 179 -44.03 7.72 12.60
C GLY A 179 -45.06 7.67 11.46
N THR A 180 -44.59 7.72 10.22
CA THR A 180 -45.40 7.72 8.98
C THR A 180 -45.58 6.33 8.36
N ASP A 181 -45.12 5.29 9.05
CA ASP A 181 -45.15 3.90 8.59
C ASP A 181 -46.54 3.26 8.81
N SER A 182 -46.67 1.98 8.43
CA SER A 182 -47.90 1.22 8.58
C SER A 182 -48.38 1.12 10.04
N VAL A 183 -47.47 1.22 11.02
CA VAL A 183 -47.77 1.20 12.45
C VAL A 183 -48.33 2.55 12.90
N GLY A 184 -47.79 3.66 12.38
CA GLY A 184 -48.34 5.00 12.57
C GLY A 184 -49.76 5.17 12.01
N ARG A 185 -50.08 4.52 10.89
CA ARG A 185 -51.47 4.50 10.36
C ARG A 185 -52.43 3.74 11.27
N LEU A 186 -51.98 2.63 11.87
CA LEU A 186 -52.79 1.85 12.82
C LEU A 186 -53.00 2.61 14.14
N ALA A 187 -51.97 3.29 14.64
CA ALA A 187 -52.06 4.15 15.82
C ALA A 187 -53.04 5.31 15.63
N LYS A 188 -53.06 5.93 14.43
CA LYS A 188 -54.04 6.96 14.07
C LYS A 188 -55.47 6.42 13.96
N ALA A 189 -55.65 5.22 13.42
CA ALA A 189 -56.96 4.57 13.36
C ALA A 189 -57.50 4.25 14.76
N PHE A 190 -56.64 3.79 15.68
CA PHE A 190 -57.01 3.54 17.07
C PHE A 190 -57.37 4.83 17.83
N ASN A 191 -56.58 5.90 17.69
CA ASN A 191 -56.87 7.20 18.29
C ASN A 191 -58.14 7.88 17.74
N GLY A 192 -58.61 7.49 16.55
CA GLY A 192 -59.86 8.00 15.95
C GLY A 192 -61.13 7.30 16.42
N MET A 193 -61.01 6.18 17.16
CA MET A 193 -62.14 5.44 17.73
C MET A 193 -62.40 5.74 19.21
N ALA A 194 -61.45 6.39 19.90
CA ALA A 194 -61.61 6.92 21.26
C ALA A 194 -62.26 8.31 21.22
#